data_AF-A0A7U4DPZ7-F1
#
_entry.id   AF-A0A7U4DPZ7-F1
#
_cell.length_a   1.000
_cell.length_b   1.000
_cell.length_c   1.000
_cell.angle_alpha   90.00
_cell.angle_beta   90.00
_cell.angle_gamma   90.00
#
_symmetry.space_group_name_H-M   'P 1'
#
loop_
_entity.id
_entity.type
_entity.pdbx_description
1 polymer ?
#
loop_
_entity_poly.entity_id
_entity_poly.type
_entity_poly.pdbx_seq_one_letter_code
_entity_poly.pdbx_strand_id
1 'polypeptide(L)'
;MKEMLKNIVYAGIGAAFLTKEKIEELKGELIEKGKMSQEEGKQFVDDLLRKSEKAKDQLDLWINKRVEDRIKQLNLATKDEIAELQRKIEELQVATNRSDGE
;
A
#
# COMPACT_ATOMS: atom_id res chain seq x y z
N MET A 1 13.34 10.42 -25.54
CA MET A 1 12.15 10.75 -24.71
C MET A 1 12.05 9.96 -23.42
N LYS A 2 12.06 8.61 -23.44
CA LYS A 2 12.00 7.78 -22.20
C LYS A 2 13.06 8.12 -21.15
N GLU A 3 14.31 8.34 -21.56
CA GLU A 3 15.40 8.64 -20.62
C GLU A 3 15.26 10.01 -19.96
N MET A 4 14.76 11.01 -20.68
CA MET A 4 14.62 12.36 -20.16
C MET A 4 13.49 12.43 -19.12
N LEU A 5 12.39 11.72 -19.35
CA LEU A 5 11.33 11.52 -18.37
C LEU A 5 11.82 10.79 -17.13
N LYS A 6 12.62 9.74 -17.32
CA LYS A 6 13.27 9.01 -16.22
C LYS A 6 14.13 9.95 -15.38
N ASN A 7 14.94 10.77 -16.04
CA ASN A 7 15.86 11.70 -15.38
C ASN A 7 15.12 12.83 -14.67
N ILE A 8 13.99 13.33 -15.20
CA ILE A 8 13.19 14.37 -14.54
C ILE A 8 12.47 13.81 -13.30
N VAL A 9 11.95 12.58 -13.37
CA VAL A 9 11.41 11.87 -12.20
C VAL A 9 12.50 11.68 -11.13
N TYR A 10 13.72 11.32 -11.53
CA TYR A 10 14.84 11.20 -10.59
C TYR A 10 15.42 12.53 -10.09
N ALA A 11 15.28 13.63 -10.85
CA ALA A 11 15.92 14.91 -10.57
C ALA A 11 15.04 15.94 -9.84
N GLY A 12 13.70 15.85 -9.91
CA GLY A 12 12.82 16.92 -9.43
C GLY A 12 11.62 16.49 -8.58
N ILE A 13 11.20 15.24 -8.65
CA ILE A 13 10.04 14.75 -7.91
C ILE A 13 10.49 13.48 -7.21
N GLY A 14 11.15 13.65 -6.06
CA GLY A 14 11.71 12.54 -5.29
C GLY A 14 10.74 11.36 -5.17
N ALA A 15 11.31 10.16 -5.03
CA ALA A 15 10.66 8.84 -5.08
C ALA A 15 9.42 8.61 -4.15
N ALA A 16 8.92 9.65 -3.49
CA ALA A 16 7.80 9.61 -2.55
C ALA A 16 6.63 10.59 -2.88
N PHE A 17 6.73 11.53 -3.84
CA PHE A 17 5.73 12.62 -3.94
C PHE A 17 5.33 13.03 -5.38
N LEU A 18 4.98 12.07 -6.24
CA LEU A 18 4.26 12.35 -7.49
C LEU A 18 2.81 12.73 -7.17
N THR A 19 2.53 14.03 -7.02
CA THR A 19 1.16 14.56 -6.89
C THR A 19 0.60 14.99 -8.23
N LYS A 20 -0.73 15.07 -8.34
CA LYS A 20 -1.40 15.56 -9.55
C LYS A 20 -0.89 16.96 -9.96
N GLU A 21 -0.72 17.86 -8.99
CA GLU A 21 -0.17 19.20 -9.23
C GLU A 21 1.24 19.16 -9.82
N LYS A 22 2.13 18.31 -9.28
CA LYS A 22 3.49 18.19 -9.81
C LYS A 22 3.54 17.57 -11.20
N ILE A 23 2.62 16.66 -11.50
CA ILE A 23 2.49 16.06 -12.84
C ILE A 23 1.99 17.12 -13.86
N GLU A 24 1.03 17.97 -13.48
CA GLU A 24 0.54 19.06 -14.31
C GLU A 24 1.61 20.16 -14.54
N GLU A 25 2.39 20.49 -13.51
CA GLU A 25 3.53 21.41 -13.63
C GLU A 25 4.58 20.86 -14.61
N LEU A 26 4.92 19.56 -14.49
CA LEU A 26 5.84 18.89 -15.41
C LEU A 26 5.32 18.91 -16.86
N LYS A 27 4.01 18.72 -17.04
CA LYS A 27 3.37 18.82 -18.34
C LYS A 27 3.57 20.20 -18.94
N GLY A 28 3.31 21.26 -18.16
CA GLY A 28 3.51 22.65 -18.58
C GLY A 28 4.93 22.92 -19.02
N GLU A 29 5.92 22.55 -18.21
CA GLU A 29 7.33 22.76 -18.55
C GLU A 29 7.77 22.02 -19.82
N LEU A 30 7.30 20.80 -20.02
CA LEU A 30 7.66 19.99 -21.19
C LEU A 30 7.05 20.56 -22.48
N ILE A 31 5.84 21.12 -22.40
CA ILE A 31 5.21 21.83 -23.53
C ILE A 31 5.94 23.13 -23.83
N GLU A 32 6.23 23.93 -22.80
CA GLU A 32 6.92 25.22 -22.95
C GLU A 32 8.33 25.05 -23.55
N LYS A 33 9.04 23.99 -23.14
CA LYS A 33 10.36 23.63 -23.69
C LYS A 33 10.27 23.01 -25.10
N GLY A 34 9.09 22.92 -25.70
CA GLY A 34 8.86 22.34 -27.03
C GLY A 34 9.16 20.84 -27.11
N LYS A 35 9.21 20.15 -25.95
CA LYS A 35 9.58 18.72 -25.87
C LYS A 35 8.37 17.80 -25.96
N MET A 36 7.18 18.37 -25.99
CA MET A 36 5.90 17.67 -25.98
C MET A 36 4.81 18.58 -26.56
N SER A 37 3.90 18.02 -27.35
CA SER A 37 2.69 18.72 -27.79
C SER A 37 1.61 18.73 -26.69
N GLN A 38 0.59 19.58 -26.84
CA GLN A 38 -0.56 19.61 -25.92
C GLN A 38 -1.26 18.25 -25.82
N GLU A 39 -1.41 17.55 -26.96
CA GLU A 39 -2.07 16.25 -27.04
C GLU A 39 -1.25 15.16 -26.31
N GLU A 40 0.06 15.13 -26.53
CA GLU A 40 0.98 14.23 -25.83
C GLU A 40 1.03 14.52 -24.32
N GLY A 41 0.88 15.80 -23.93
CA GLY A 41 0.82 16.20 -22.54
C GLY A 41 -0.36 15.64 -21.79
N LYS A 42 -1.54 15.60 -22.42
CA LYS A 42 -2.73 15.01 -21.81
C LYS A 42 -2.54 13.51 -21.55
N GLN A 43 -2.02 12.79 -22.55
CA GLN A 43 -1.72 11.36 -22.41
C GLN A 43 -0.64 11.09 -21.35
N PHE A 44 0.36 11.96 -21.27
CA PHE A 44 1.44 11.85 -20.29
C PHE A 44 0.92 11.93 -18.85
N VAL A 45 0.02 12.88 -18.56
CA VAL A 45 -0.61 13.02 -17.23
C VAL A 45 -1.40 11.77 -16.88
N ASP A 46 -2.26 11.30 -17.79
CA ASP A 46 -3.11 10.12 -17.56
C ASP A 46 -2.29 8.85 -17.33
N ASP A 47 -1.18 8.68 -18.08
CA ASP A 47 -0.31 7.53 -17.93
C ASP A 47 0.49 7.56 -16.62
N LEU A 48 0.96 8.74 -16.19
CA LEU A 48 1.66 8.88 -14.91
C LEU A 48 0.72 8.68 -13.72
N LEU A 49 -0.50 9.22 -13.78
CA LEU A 49 -1.50 9.02 -12.72
C LEU A 49 -1.83 7.53 -12.56
N ARG A 50 -2.09 6.83 -13.67
CA ARG A 50 -2.39 5.39 -13.66
C ARG A 50 -1.23 4.55 -13.15
N LYS A 51 0.01 4.91 -13.49
CA LYS A 51 1.22 4.24 -12.96
C LYS A 51 1.42 4.52 -11.48
N SER A 52 1.11 5.74 -11.02
CA SER A 52 1.18 6.12 -9.62
C SER A 52 0.19 5.32 -8.77
N GLU A 53 -1.07 5.21 -9.21
CA GLU A 53 -2.08 4.40 -8.53
C GLU A 53 -1.65 2.93 -8.41
N LYS A 54 -1.22 2.31 -9.52
CA LYS A 54 -0.72 0.93 -9.49
C LYS A 54 0.48 0.75 -8.57
N ALA A 55 1.40 1.71 -8.55
CA ALA A 55 2.57 1.66 -7.68
C ALA A 55 2.17 1.77 -6.20
N LYS A 56 1.16 2.58 -5.87
CA LYS A 56 0.59 2.66 -4.51
C LYS A 56 -0.03 1.34 -4.10
N ASP A 57 -0.91 0.76 -4.92
CA ASP A 57 -1.56 -0.51 -4.60
C ASP A 57 -0.55 -1.64 -4.35
N GLN A 58 0.49 -1.72 -5.20
CA GLN A 58 1.56 -2.70 -5.03
C GLN A 58 2.39 -2.46 -3.77
N LEU A 59 2.66 -1.18 -3.45
CA LEU A 59 3.37 -0.81 -2.23
C LEU A 59 2.56 -1.18 -0.99
N ASP A 60 1.26 -0.87 -0.97
CA ASP A 60 0.36 -1.19 0.14
C ASP A 60 0.27 -2.70 0.37
N LEU A 61 0.13 -3.50 -0.70
CA LEU A 61 0.18 -4.95 -0.63
C LEU A 61 1.51 -5.46 -0.04
N TRP A 62 2.63 -4.89 -0.50
CA TRP A 62 3.95 -5.28 -0.02
C TRP A 62 4.14 -4.92 1.45
N ILE A 63 3.72 -3.71 1.87
CA ILE A 63 3.78 -3.25 3.26
C ILE A 63 2.91 -4.13 4.15
N ASN A 64 1.64 -4.36 3.77
CA ASN A 64 0.71 -5.18 4.56
C ASN A 64 1.25 -6.58 4.76
N LYS A 65 1.76 -7.21 3.69
CA LYS A 65 2.40 -8.53 3.80
C LYS A 65 3.63 -8.51 4.71
N ARG A 66 4.48 -7.48 4.56
CA ARG A 66 5.68 -7.33 5.41
C ARG A 66 5.29 -7.18 6.88
N VAL A 67 4.28 -6.38 7.19
CA VAL A 67 3.78 -6.19 8.55
C VAL A 67 3.19 -7.48 9.10
N GLU A 68 2.34 -8.15 8.32
CA GLU A 68 1.74 -9.45 8.69
C GLU A 68 2.82 -10.50 8.99
N ASP A 69 3.82 -10.65 8.12
CA ASP A 69 4.94 -11.58 8.31
C ASP A 69 5.71 -11.27 9.59
N ARG A 70 5.92 -9.99 9.91
CA ARG A 70 6.62 -9.58 11.14
C ARG A 70 5.77 -9.82 12.38
N ILE A 71 4.47 -9.59 12.33
CA ILE A 71 3.55 -9.89 13.44
C ILE A 71 3.53 -11.39 13.72
N LYS A 72 3.48 -12.24 12.68
CA LYS A 72 3.56 -13.71 12.83
C LYS A 72 4.86 -14.16 13.50
N GLN A 73 5.97 -13.47 13.25
CA GLN A 73 7.25 -13.76 13.88
C GLN A 73 7.32 -13.35 15.37
N LEU A 74 6.43 -12.49 15.85
CA LEU A 74 6.49 -11.97 17.22
C LEU A 74 5.87 -12.91 18.27
N ASN A 75 5.49 -14.14 17.90
CA ASN A 75 4.86 -15.12 18.80
C ASN A 75 3.69 -14.53 19.60
N LEU A 76 2.93 -13.63 18.97
CA LEU A 76 1.80 -12.94 19.55
C LEU A 76 0.55 -13.81 19.42
N ALA A 77 -0.21 -13.94 20.51
CA ALA A 77 -1.51 -14.59 20.45
C ALA A 77 -2.47 -13.76 19.59
N THR A 78 -3.05 -14.39 18.57
CA THR A 78 -4.06 -13.79 17.72
C THR A 78 -5.40 -13.69 18.45
N LYS A 79 -6.29 -12.81 17.98
CA LYS A 79 -7.64 -12.70 18.55
C LYS A 79 -8.41 -14.02 18.44
N ASP A 80 -8.22 -14.75 17.34
CA ASP A 80 -8.90 -16.02 17.10
C ASP A 80 -8.41 -17.10 18.07
N GLU A 81 -7.09 -17.19 18.30
CA GLU A 81 -6.52 -18.11 19.30
C GLU A 81 -7.00 -17.78 20.72
N ILE A 82 -7.12 -16.49 21.07
CA ILE A 82 -7.67 -16.06 22.37
C ILE A 82 -9.15 -16.46 22.48
N ALA A 83 -9.95 -16.25 21.44
CA ALA A 83 -11.36 -16.63 21.44
C ALA A 83 -11.54 -18.16 21.56
N GLU A 84 -10.71 -18.95 20.88
CA GLU A 84 -10.72 -20.41 21.00
C GLU A 84 -10.36 -20.85 22.42
N LEU A 85 -9.35 -20.22 23.04
CA LEU A 85 -8.98 -20.49 24.43
C LEU A 85 -10.12 -20.13 25.40
N GLN A 86 -10.80 -19.01 25.20
CA GLN A 86 -11.97 -18.62 26.01
C GLN A 86 -13.08 -19.67 25.92
N ARG A 87 -13.39 -20.14 24.70
CA ARG A 87 -14.42 -21.18 24.50
C ARG A 87 -14.05 -22.50 25.20
N LYS A 88 -12.79 -22.93 25.09
CA LYS A 88 -12.29 -24.12 25.79
C LYS A 88 -12.37 -23.97 27.31
N ILE A 89 -12.08 -22.78 27.83
CA ILE A 89 -12.21 -22.49 29.27
C ILE A 89 -13.68 -22.60 29.71
N GLU A 90 -14.61 -22.03 28.95
CA GLU A 90 -16.05 -22.14 29.24
C GLU A 90 -16.53 -23.59 29.21
N GLU A 91 -16.15 -24.37 28.19
CA GLU A 91 -16.48 -25.80 28.08
C GLU A 91 -15.95 -26.60 29.27
N LEU A 92 -14.71 -26.33 29.71
CA LEU A 92 -14.12 -26.98 30.87
C LEU A 92 -14.81 -26.56 32.18
N GLN A 93 -15.17 -25.29 32.34
CA GLN A 93 -15.91 -24.82 33.52
C GLN A 93 -17.26 -25.50 33.65
N VAL A 94 -17.98 -25.68 32.54
CA VAL A 94 -19.24 -26.42 32.51
C VAL A 94 -19.03 -27.90 32.87
N ALA A 95 -17.97 -28.52 32.38
CA ALA A 95 -17.66 -29.91 32.70
C ALA A 95 -17.33 -30.10 34.18
N THR A 96 -16.46 -29.26 34.75
CA THR A 96 -16.07 -29.34 36.17
C THR A 96 -17.26 -29.13 37.11
N ASN A 97 -18.10 -28.13 36.83
CA ASN A 97 -19.31 -27.86 37.63
C ASN A 97 -20.35 -28.98 37.57
N ARG A 98 -20.34 -29.83 36.53
CA ARG A 98 -21.21 -31.02 36.48
C ARG A 98 -20.67 -32.15 37.35
N SER A 99 -19.36 -32.33 37.40
CA SER A 99 -18.72 -33.38 38.21
C SER A 99 -18.65 -33.06 39.71
N ASP A 100 -18.76 -31.79 40.12
CA ASP A 100 -18.86 -31.39 41.54
C ASP A 100 -20.31 -31.43 42.08
N GLY A 101 -21.29 -31.68 41.21
CA GLY A 101 -22.73 -31.71 41.53
C GLY A 101 -23.36 -33.11 41.58
N GLU A 102 -22.58 -34.17 41.35
CA GLU A 102 -22.94 -35.59 41.57
C GLU A 102 -22.31 -36.11 42.87
#